data_AF-A0A925EA56-F1
#
_entry.id   AF-A0A925EA56-F1
#
_cell.length_a   1.000
_cell.length_b   1.000
_cell.length_c   1.000
_cell.angle_alpha   90.00
_cell.angle_beta   90.00
_cell.angle_gamma   90.00
#
_symmetry.space_group_name_H-M   'P 1'
#
loop_
_entity.id
_entity.type
_entity.pdbx_description
1 polymer ?
#
loop_
_entity_poly.entity_id
_entity_poly.type
_entity_poly.pdbx_seq_one_letter_code
_entity_poly.pdbx_strand_id
1 'polypeptide(L)'
;MSKAGKSELVYLLRMLECCGKIQAYLKGFSNHIDFFYKGEQLYFNASLTLLVQAGEQAAKIDNSLKERATLIPWSMIKGFRNIAVHEYQYVDAEKVYQICTVHISRLQENLENFIRESIIAKQLSDFELQLSKGSEFYTHVRFEKLVAS
;
A
#
# COMPACT_ATOMS: atom_id res chain seq x y z
N MET A 1 12.96 -1.75 -29.27
CA MET A 1 13.40 -2.38 -28.00
C MET A 1 12.51 -1.83 -26.90
N SER A 2 11.52 -2.57 -26.41
CA SER A 2 10.57 -2.07 -25.41
C SER A 2 11.26 -1.89 -24.06
N LYS A 3 11.00 -0.78 -23.37
CA LYS A 3 11.29 -0.65 -21.93
C LYS A 3 10.68 -1.88 -21.26
N ALA A 4 11.46 -2.65 -20.50
CA ALA A 4 10.97 -3.72 -19.64
C ALA A 4 9.73 -3.20 -18.88
N GLY A 5 8.57 -3.73 -19.25
CA GLY A 5 7.28 -3.07 -19.11
C GLY A 5 6.87 -2.87 -17.66
N LYS A 6 6.33 -1.70 -17.35
CA LYS A 6 5.64 -1.42 -16.09
C LYS A 6 4.52 -2.45 -15.90
N SER A 7 4.55 -3.21 -14.81
CA SER A 7 3.39 -4.03 -14.40
C SER A 7 2.57 -3.28 -13.37
N GLU A 8 1.34 -2.93 -13.75
CA GLU A 8 0.33 -2.36 -12.87
C GLU A 8 0.05 -3.27 -11.68
N LEU A 9 -0.05 -4.58 -11.92
CA LEU A 9 -0.30 -5.57 -10.87
C LEU A 9 0.84 -5.55 -9.84
N VAL A 10 2.10 -5.53 -10.28
CA VAL A 10 3.25 -5.48 -9.36
C VAL A 10 3.24 -4.23 -8.48
N TYR A 11 2.84 -3.08 -9.01
CA TYR A 11 2.69 -1.86 -8.21
C TYR A 11 1.59 -2.00 -7.16
N LEU A 12 0.43 -2.54 -7.54
CA LEU A 12 -0.69 -2.78 -6.62
C LEU A 12 -0.31 -3.79 -5.52
N LEU A 13 0.38 -4.89 -5.87
CA LEU A 13 0.85 -5.89 -4.91
C LEU A 13 1.88 -5.31 -3.93
N ARG A 14 2.77 -4.43 -4.40
CA ARG A 14 3.72 -3.71 -3.53
C ARG A 14 3.01 -2.76 -2.57
N MET A 15 1.94 -2.09 -3.02
CA MET A 15 1.11 -1.28 -2.11
C MET A 15 0.42 -2.16 -1.05
N LEU A 16 -0.10 -3.34 -1.44
CA LEU A 16 -0.67 -4.29 -0.49
C LEU A 16 0.35 -4.80 0.53
N GLU A 17 1.58 -5.11 0.11
CA GLU A 17 2.66 -5.49 1.03
C GLU A 17 2.96 -4.38 2.03
N CYS A 18 2.99 -3.11 1.58
CA CYS A 18 3.16 -1.97 2.47
C CYS A 18 2.02 -1.89 3.50
N CYS A 19 0.77 -2.04 3.04
CA CYS A 19 -0.39 -2.01 3.93
C CYS A 19 -0.33 -3.10 5.00
N GLY A 20 -0.02 -4.34 4.59
CA GLY A 20 0.06 -5.47 5.51
C GLY A 20 1.22 -5.34 6.52
N LYS A 21 2.38 -4.82 6.11
CA LYS A 21 3.48 -4.51 7.04
C LYS A 21 3.13 -3.42 8.04
N ILE A 22 2.50 -2.33 7.59
CA ILE A 22 2.02 -1.26 8.49
C ILE A 22 1.06 -1.83 9.54
N GLN A 23 0.10 -2.66 9.12
CA GLN A 23 -0.81 -3.33 10.05
C GLN A 23 -0.09 -4.24 11.04
N ALA A 24 0.96 -4.96 10.60
CA ALA A 24 1.77 -5.77 11.50
C ALA A 24 2.52 -4.91 12.54
N TYR A 25 3.06 -3.75 12.12
CA TYR A 25 3.73 -2.81 13.02
C TYR A 25 2.80 -2.09 13.98
N LEU A 26 1.51 -2.00 13.66
CA LEU A 26 0.52 -1.44 14.58
C LEU A 26 0.11 -2.41 15.70
N LYS A 27 0.40 -3.71 15.57
CA LYS A 27 0.00 -4.69 16.58
C LYS A 27 0.67 -4.37 17.91
N GLY A 28 -0.15 -4.20 18.96
CA GLY A 28 0.33 -3.93 20.31
C GLY A 28 0.40 -2.45 20.69
N PHE A 29 -0.03 -1.54 19.81
CA PHE A 29 -0.17 -0.12 20.12
C PHE A 29 -1.65 0.25 20.24
N SER A 30 -2.00 0.99 21.30
CA SER A 30 -3.37 1.49 21.54
C SER A 30 -3.52 3.00 21.37
N ASN A 31 -2.41 3.72 21.25
CA ASN A 31 -2.38 5.17 21.06
C ASN A 31 -1.14 5.59 20.24
N HIS A 32 -1.16 6.84 19.75
CA HIS A 32 -0.10 7.38 18.92
C HIS A 32 1.22 7.62 19.67
N ILE A 33 1.17 7.89 20.98
CA ILE A 33 2.35 8.18 21.81
C ILE A 33 3.21 6.92 21.91
N ASP A 34 2.62 5.78 22.26
CA ASP A 34 3.34 4.50 22.37
C ASP A 34 3.90 4.07 21.01
N PHE A 35 3.09 4.20 19.95
CA PHE A 35 3.53 3.93 18.58
C PHE A 35 4.71 4.80 18.16
N PHE A 36 4.71 6.07 18.58
CA PHE A 36 5.77 7.02 18.26
C PHE A 36 7.05 6.75 19.05
N TYR A 37 7.00 6.58 20.37
CA TYR A 37 8.22 6.51 21.18
C TYR A 37 8.85 5.11 21.25
N LYS A 38 8.11 4.03 20.95
CA LYS A 38 8.62 2.66 21.12
C LYS A 38 9.83 2.37 20.24
N GLY A 39 10.89 1.86 20.88
CA GLY A 39 12.11 1.43 20.19
C GLY A 39 12.78 2.58 19.45
N GLU A 40 12.87 3.77 20.06
CA GLU A 40 13.46 4.96 19.45
C GLU A 40 12.80 5.31 18.10
N GLN A 41 11.46 5.35 18.08
CA GLN A 41 10.63 5.62 16.90
C GLN A 41 10.71 4.58 15.77
N LEU A 42 11.25 3.39 16.04
CA LEU A 42 11.38 2.32 15.03
C LEU A 42 10.07 2.06 14.26
N TYR A 43 8.96 1.84 14.98
CA TYR A 43 7.68 1.48 14.36
C TYR A 43 7.07 2.63 13.58
N PHE A 44 7.16 3.85 14.12
CA PHE A 44 6.74 5.07 13.45
C PHE A 44 7.53 5.30 12.16
N ASN A 45 8.85 5.31 12.23
CA ASN A 45 9.74 5.56 11.09
C ASN A 45 9.58 4.47 10.01
N ALA A 46 9.46 3.21 10.41
CA ALA A 46 9.23 2.12 9.49
C ALA A 46 7.87 2.23 8.79
N SER A 47 6.81 2.58 9.51
CA SER A 47 5.47 2.78 8.93
C SER A 47 5.43 3.99 8.00
N LEU A 48 6.05 5.11 8.40
CA LEU A 48 6.13 6.32 7.58
C LEU A 48 6.89 6.06 6.27
N THR A 49 7.98 5.28 6.33
CA THR A 49 8.71 4.83 5.13
C THR A 49 7.82 3.99 4.20
N LEU A 50 7.02 3.07 4.76
CA LEU A 50 6.10 2.25 3.99
C LEU A 50 4.96 3.07 3.36
N LEU A 51 4.46 4.11 4.05
CA LEU A 51 3.49 5.06 3.47
C LEU A 51 4.08 5.81 2.28
N VAL A 52 5.33 6.26 2.38
CA VAL A 52 6.06 6.87 1.26
C VAL A 52 6.21 5.89 0.10
N GLN A 53 6.61 4.65 0.37
CA GLN A 53 6.75 3.61 -0.66
C GLN A 53 5.43 3.28 -1.36
N ALA A 54 4.31 3.21 -0.63
CA ALA A 54 2.99 3.05 -1.21
C ALA A 54 2.64 4.24 -2.13
N GLY A 55 2.98 5.47 -1.72
CA GLY A 55 2.87 6.68 -2.54
C GLY A 55 3.68 6.63 -3.82
N GLU A 56 4.91 6.12 -3.77
CA GLU A 56 5.75 5.91 -4.96
C GLU A 56 5.12 4.94 -5.96
N GLN A 57 4.54 3.83 -5.47
CA GLN A 57 3.87 2.89 -6.37
C GLN A 57 2.61 3.52 -6.97
N ALA A 58 1.81 4.23 -6.17
CA ALA A 58 0.64 4.98 -6.65
C ALA A 58 0.99 6.04 -7.71
N ALA A 59 2.19 6.62 -7.64
CA ALA A 59 2.70 7.54 -8.66
C ALA A 59 2.92 6.86 -10.01
N LYS A 60 3.36 5.60 -10.02
CA LYS A 60 3.75 4.84 -11.21
C LYS A 60 2.60 4.20 -11.98
N ILE A 61 1.47 3.99 -11.32
CA ILE A 61 0.23 3.44 -11.90
C ILE A 61 -0.29 4.37 -13.00
N ASP A 62 -0.72 3.83 -14.14
CA ASP A 62 -1.25 4.61 -15.25
C ASP A 62 -2.64 5.21 -14.95
N ASN A 63 -2.94 6.36 -15.57
CA ASN A 63 -4.18 7.10 -15.30
C ASN A 63 -5.44 6.30 -15.65
N SER A 64 -5.39 5.50 -16.72
CA SER A 64 -6.52 4.65 -17.13
C SER A 64 -6.90 3.61 -16.07
N LEU A 65 -5.93 3.10 -15.28
CA LEU A 65 -6.23 2.23 -14.15
C LEU A 65 -6.83 3.03 -12.99
N LYS A 66 -6.26 4.20 -12.69
CA LYS A 66 -6.76 5.08 -11.61
C LYS A 66 -8.21 5.49 -11.82
N GLU A 67 -8.58 5.78 -13.06
CA GLU A 67 -9.95 6.14 -13.45
C GLU A 67 -10.94 4.98 -13.26
N ARG A 68 -10.49 3.72 -13.40
CA ARG A 68 -11.30 2.53 -13.07
C ARG A 68 -11.37 2.26 -11.57
N ALA A 69 -10.28 2.51 -10.86
CA ALA A 69 -10.14 2.24 -9.43
C ALA A 69 -10.53 3.45 -8.57
N THR A 70 -11.77 3.94 -8.72
CA THR A 70 -12.23 5.21 -8.14
C THR A 70 -12.32 5.21 -6.61
N LEU A 71 -12.45 4.03 -5.99
CA LEU A 71 -12.47 3.89 -4.53
C LEU A 71 -11.09 4.05 -3.88
N ILE A 72 -10.01 4.00 -4.66
CA ILE A 72 -8.65 4.20 -4.15
C ILE A 72 -8.33 5.69 -4.18
N PRO A 73 -7.96 6.32 -3.04
CA PRO A 73 -7.74 7.76 -2.96
C PRO A 73 -6.34 8.16 -3.49
N TRP A 74 -6.10 7.96 -4.78
CA TRP A 74 -4.79 8.13 -5.43
C TRP A 74 -4.11 9.47 -5.13
N SER A 75 -4.85 10.58 -5.24
CA SER A 75 -4.32 11.93 -5.00
C SER A 75 -3.91 12.13 -3.56
N MET A 76 -4.66 11.58 -2.60
CA MET A 76 -4.35 11.69 -1.18
C MET A 76 -3.09 10.89 -0.82
N ILE A 77 -2.97 9.67 -1.37
CA ILE A 77 -1.80 8.80 -1.17
C ILE A 77 -0.53 9.48 -1.71
N LYS A 78 -0.60 10.05 -2.92
CA LYS A 78 0.51 10.82 -3.51
C LYS A 78 0.83 12.09 -2.71
N GLY A 79 -0.20 12.83 -2.29
CA GLY A 79 -0.04 14.06 -1.51
C GLY A 79 0.67 13.80 -0.19
N PHE A 80 0.28 12.74 0.53
CA PHE A 80 0.92 12.35 1.78
C PHE A 80 2.40 12.01 1.57
N ARG A 81 2.75 11.25 0.52
CA ARG A 81 4.15 10.98 0.17
C ARG A 81 4.97 12.26 0.01
N ASN A 82 4.42 13.30 -0.61
CA ASN A 82 5.15 14.56 -0.79
C ASN A 82 5.40 15.25 0.54
N ILE A 83 4.41 15.31 1.43
CA ILE A 83 4.54 15.86 2.77
C ILE A 83 5.59 15.06 3.56
N ALA A 84 5.48 13.74 3.59
CA ALA A 84 6.37 12.87 4.36
C ALA A 84 7.83 12.93 3.91
N VAL A 85 8.10 13.23 2.64
CA VAL A 85 9.47 13.32 2.09
C VAL A 85 10.04 14.73 2.17
N HIS A 86 9.25 15.76 1.87
CA HIS A 86 9.75 17.14 1.72
C HIS A 86 9.50 18.01 2.96
N GLU A 87 8.54 17.64 3.79
CA GLU A 87 8.06 18.40 4.94
C GLU A 87 8.08 17.54 6.21
N TYR A 88 9.05 16.62 6.30
CA TYR A 88 9.15 15.64 7.39
C TYR A 88 9.05 16.27 8.78
N GLN A 89 9.70 17.43 9.01
CA GLN A 89 9.64 18.11 10.31
C GLN A 89 8.23 18.55 10.74
N TYR A 90 7.27 18.60 9.82
CA TYR A 90 5.87 18.95 10.07
C TYR A 90 4.95 17.73 10.11
N VAL A 91 5.50 16.52 10.02
CA VAL A 91 4.73 15.28 10.11
C VAL A 91 4.30 15.05 11.56
N ASP A 92 2.98 15.08 11.77
CA ASP A 92 2.34 14.89 13.05
C ASP A 92 2.15 13.40 13.34
N ALA A 93 2.70 12.94 14.47
CA ALA A 93 2.64 11.54 14.89
C ALA A 93 1.21 11.02 15.09
N GLU A 94 0.30 11.85 15.59
CA GLU A 94 -1.11 11.49 15.75
C GLU A 94 -1.77 11.27 14.39
N LYS A 95 -1.52 12.16 13.42
CA LYS A 95 -2.05 12.02 12.06
C LYS A 95 -1.52 10.78 11.36
N VAL A 96 -0.22 10.49 11.49
CA VAL A 96 0.35 9.25 10.92
C VAL A 96 -0.28 8.02 11.55
N TYR A 97 -0.43 8.00 12.87
CA TYR A 97 -1.09 6.89 13.55
C TYR A 97 -2.53 6.72 13.08
N GLN A 98 -3.30 7.80 12.89
CA GLN A 98 -4.64 7.76 12.31
C GLN A 98 -4.65 7.21 10.87
N ILE A 99 -3.69 7.61 10.04
CA ILE A 99 -3.52 7.07 8.68
C ILE A 99 -3.27 5.56 8.72
N CYS A 100 -2.32 5.13 9.55
CA CYS A 100 -1.97 3.72 9.68
C CYS A 100 -3.16 2.89 10.20
N THR A 101 -3.91 3.38 11.18
CA THR A 101 -4.98 2.61 11.84
C THR A 101 -6.29 2.58 11.05
N VAL A 102 -6.66 3.69 10.41
CA VAL A 102 -7.96 3.82 9.72
C VAL A 102 -7.80 3.71 8.21
N HIS A 103 -6.95 4.55 7.63
CA HIS A 103 -6.89 4.72 6.18
C HIS A 103 -6.19 3.56 5.48
N ILE A 104 -5.18 2.96 6.09
CA ILE A 104 -4.45 1.83 5.51
C ILE A 104 -5.28 0.55 5.46
N SER A 105 -6.10 0.27 6.47
CA SER A 105 -7.02 -0.87 6.42
C SER A 105 -7.98 -0.75 5.24
N ARG A 106 -8.60 0.43 5.08
CA ARG A 106 -9.50 0.70 3.97
C ARG A 106 -8.80 0.66 2.60
N LEU A 107 -7.57 1.18 2.51
CA LEU A 107 -6.78 1.10 1.29
C LEU A 107 -6.50 -0.35 0.89
N GLN A 108 -6.13 -1.20 1.85
CA GLN A 108 -5.86 -2.61 1.61
C GLN A 108 -7.09 -3.32 1.04
N GLU A 109 -8.27 -3.12 1.64
CA GLU A 109 -9.52 -3.72 1.17
C GLU A 109 -9.90 -3.25 -0.23
N ASN A 110 -9.76 -1.94 -0.51
CA ASN A 110 -10.05 -1.39 -1.83
C ASN A 110 -9.09 -1.94 -2.90
N LEU A 111 -7.80 -2.09 -2.56
CA LEU A 111 -6.80 -2.72 -3.43
C LEU A 111 -7.12 -4.20 -3.68
N GLU A 112 -7.42 -4.96 -2.62
CA GLU A 112 -7.77 -6.38 -2.73
C GLU A 112 -8.98 -6.60 -3.64
N ASN A 113 -10.06 -5.83 -3.41
CA ASN A 113 -11.27 -5.93 -4.21
C ASN A 113 -11.01 -5.54 -5.68
N PHE A 114 -10.32 -4.42 -5.92
CA PHE A 114 -10.02 -3.97 -7.28
C PHE A 114 -9.14 -4.97 -8.05
N ILE A 115 -8.11 -5.54 -7.41
CA ILE A 115 -7.26 -6.55 -8.03
C ILE A 115 -8.10 -7.78 -8.37
N ARG A 116 -8.88 -8.31 -7.41
CA ARG A 116 -9.75 -9.48 -7.64
C ARG A 116 -10.68 -9.27 -8.83
N GLU A 117 -11.40 -8.15 -8.85
CA GLU A 117 -12.34 -7.83 -9.94
C GLU A 117 -11.62 -7.66 -11.28
N SER A 118 -10.45 -7.01 -11.28
CA SER A 118 -9.65 -6.83 -12.50
C SER A 118 -9.06 -8.14 -13.02
N ILE A 119 -8.73 -9.11 -12.15
CA ILE A 119 -8.29 -10.45 -12.54
C ILE A 119 -9.45 -11.22 -13.18
N ILE A 120 -10.63 -11.22 -12.55
CA ILE A 120 -11.86 -11.86 -13.08
C ILE A 120 -12.23 -11.25 -14.45
N ALA A 121 -12.15 -9.92 -14.57
CA ALA A 121 -12.44 -9.21 -15.82
C ALA A 121 -11.31 -9.32 -16.87
N LYS A 122 -10.23 -10.07 -16.59
CA LYS A 122 -9.05 -10.23 -17.46
C LYS A 122 -8.35 -8.90 -17.82
N GLN A 123 -8.46 -7.91 -16.94
CA GLN A 123 -7.81 -6.60 -17.04
C GLN A 123 -6.45 -6.56 -16.36
N LEU A 124 -6.17 -7.51 -15.47
CA LEU A 124 -4.84 -7.80 -14.92
C LEU A 124 -4.48 -9.27 -15.21
N SER A 125 -3.18 -9.57 -15.24
CA SER A 125 -2.65 -10.89 -15.59
C SER A 125 -2.79 -11.87 -14.41
N ASP A 126 -3.66 -12.88 -14.55
CA ASP A 126 -3.73 -13.99 -13.60
C ASP A 126 -2.41 -14.77 -13.53
N PHE A 127 -1.76 -15.00 -14.68
CA PHE A 127 -0.45 -15.65 -14.71
C PHE A 127 0.59 -14.92 -13.84
N GLU A 128 0.64 -13.60 -13.92
CA GLU A 128 1.55 -12.79 -13.10
C GLU A 128 1.16 -12.80 -11.61
N LEU A 129 -0.14 -12.86 -11.30
CA LEU A 129 -0.61 -13.06 -9.94
C LEU A 129 -0.14 -14.40 -9.37
N GLN A 130 -0.28 -15.50 -10.14
CA GLN A 130 0.18 -16.82 -9.70
C GLN A 130 1.70 -16.86 -9.52
N LEU A 131 2.47 -16.23 -10.42
CA LEU A 131 3.92 -16.11 -10.26
C LEU A 131 4.28 -15.32 -8.98
N SER A 132 3.54 -14.25 -8.70
CA SER A 132 3.77 -13.41 -7.53
C SER A 132 3.46 -14.12 -6.21
N LYS A 133 2.53 -15.09 -6.17
CA LYS A 133 2.23 -15.88 -4.97
C LYS A 133 3.43 -16.66 -4.43
N GLY A 134 4.33 -17.11 -5.31
CA GLY A 134 5.55 -17.83 -4.92
C GLY A 134 6.72 -16.93 -4.53
N SER A 135 6.54 -15.61 -4.54
CA SER A 135 7.59 -14.63 -4.28
C SER A 135 7.86 -14.44 -2.80
N GLU A 136 9.13 -14.49 -2.40
CA GLU A 136 9.57 -14.16 -1.03
C GLU A 136 9.36 -12.69 -0.65
N PHE A 137 9.10 -11.82 -1.64
CA PHE A 137 8.90 -10.38 -1.41
C PHE A 137 7.51 -10.03 -0.87
N TYR A 138 6.52 -10.92 -1.02
CA TYR A 138 5.12 -10.68 -0.66
C TYR A 138 4.72 -11.51 0.55
N THR A 139 5.18 -11.07 1.73
CA THR A 139 4.97 -11.79 3.00
C THR A 139 3.71 -11.35 3.74
N HIS A 140 3.11 -10.22 3.35
CA HIS A 140 1.94 -9.62 4.00
C HIS A 140 0.78 -9.36 3.01
N VAL A 141 0.85 -9.94 1.80
CA VAL A 141 -0.25 -9.94 0.84
C VAL A 141 -1.15 -11.14 1.09
N ARG A 142 -2.45 -10.89 1.28
CA ARG A 142 -3.50 -11.91 1.42
C ARG A 142 -3.95 -12.42 0.05
N PHE A 143 -3.13 -13.23 -0.61
CA PHE A 143 -3.39 -13.71 -1.97
C PHE A 143 -4.71 -14.50 -2.11
N GLU A 144 -5.18 -15.11 -1.03
CA GLU A 144 -6.47 -15.79 -0.94
C GLU A 144 -7.66 -14.85 -1.20
N LYS A 145 -7.49 -13.53 -0.97
CA LYS A 145 -8.53 -12.53 -1.25
C LYS A 145 -8.49 -12.00 -2.69
N LEU A 146 -7.44 -12.31 -3.45
CA LEU A 146 -7.21 -11.77 -4.80
C LEU A 146 -7.70 -12.71 -5.91
N VAL A 147 -8.07 -13.94 -5.57
CA VAL A 147 -8.63 -14.92 -6.51
C VAL A 147 -10.15 -15.01 -6.37
N ALA A 148 -10.82 -15.45 -7.42
CA ALA A 148 -12.22 -15.86 -7.32
C ALA A 148 -12.32 -17.17 -6.52
N SER A 149 -13.28 -17.24 -5.61
CA SER A 149 -13.67 -18.47 -4.91
C SER A 149 -14.24 -19.52 -5.86
#